data_AF-A0A7X9BMY0-F1
#
_entry.id   AF-A0A7X9BMY0-F1
#
_cell.length_a   1.000
_cell.length_b   1.000
_cell.length_c   1.000
_cell.angle_alpha   90.00
_cell.angle_beta   90.00
_cell.angle_gamma   90.00
#
_symmetry.space_group_name_H-M   'P 1'
#
loop_
_entity.id
_entity.type
_entity.pdbx_description
1 polymer ?
#
loop_
_entity_poly.entity_id
_entity_poly.type
_entity_poly.pdbx_seq_one_letter_code
_entity_poly.pdbx_strand_id
1 'polypeptide(L)'
;MNDPRVRVLVGLLAIGVIVALFNYTPARFFLKMTVLIGLPFILLFLWWRRQPRFGIAWIVGVLVMGLLLGAYGMMMYSFPEQLQVKEIKKEGDILLAQGQYDRALDKYREIEPLNQKEAAKKMAEAREQKQFHETYLRARELAEQGEKEKARQVLKSIPRSAHVYSEAHKFLSQMEGGT
;
A
#
# COMPACT_ATOMS: atom_id res chain seq x y z
N MET A 1 -20.09 -6.62 -42.51
CA MET A 1 -19.13 -5.80 -41.75
C MET A 1 -18.04 -6.74 -41.21
N ASN A 2 -17.12 -7.18 -42.07
CA ASN A 2 -16.17 -8.27 -41.74
C ASN A 2 -14.79 -7.99 -42.34
N ASP A 3 -14.35 -6.73 -42.27
CA ASP A 3 -13.04 -6.34 -42.80
C ASP A 3 -11.92 -6.73 -41.83
N PRO A 4 -10.89 -7.46 -42.29
CA PRO A 4 -9.80 -7.94 -41.44
C PRO A 4 -9.00 -6.80 -40.82
N ARG A 5 -8.91 -5.66 -41.50
CA ARG A 5 -8.23 -4.45 -40.99
C ARG A 5 -8.98 -3.83 -39.81
N VAL A 6 -10.32 -3.82 -39.85
CA VAL A 6 -11.14 -3.32 -38.75
C VAL A 6 -10.99 -4.23 -37.52
N ARG A 7 -10.90 -5.55 -37.70
CA ARG A 7 -10.64 -6.49 -36.57
C ARG A 7 -9.28 -6.26 -35.93
N VAL A 8 -8.23 -6.05 -36.71
CA VAL A 8 -6.88 -5.77 -36.19
C VAL A 8 -6.85 -4.42 -35.46
N LEU A 9 -7.51 -3.40 -36.02
CA LEU A 9 -7.53 -2.06 -35.44
C LEU A 9 -8.37 -1.99 -34.15
N VAL A 10 -9.50 -2.71 -34.10
CA VAL A 10 -10.28 -2.90 -32.86
C VAL A 10 -9.49 -3.73 -31.84
N GLY A 11 -8.75 -4.75 -32.28
CA GLY A 11 -7.88 -5.54 -31.41
C GLY A 11 -6.76 -4.71 -30.78
N LEU A 12 -6.09 -3.85 -31.56
CA LEU A 12 -5.05 -2.94 -31.08
C LEU A 12 -5.62 -1.85 -30.16
N LEU A 13 -6.81 -1.31 -30.47
CA LEU A 13 -7.51 -0.40 -29.56
C LEU A 13 -7.90 -1.09 -28.25
N ALA A 14 -8.40 -2.32 -28.31
CA ALA A 14 -8.72 -3.09 -27.12
C ALA A 14 -7.47 -3.37 -26.27
N ILE A 15 -6.34 -3.73 -26.90
CA ILE A 15 -5.07 -3.91 -26.20
C ILE A 15 -4.58 -2.58 -25.60
N GLY A 16 -4.67 -1.47 -26.33
CA GLY A 16 -4.31 -0.14 -25.83
C GLY A 16 -5.15 0.29 -24.64
N VAL A 17 -6.46 0.02 -24.68
CA VAL A 17 -7.39 0.25 -23.56
C VAL A 17 -7.05 -0.67 -22.38
N ILE A 18 -6.76 -1.95 -22.62
CA ILE A 18 -6.35 -2.89 -21.58
C ILE A 18 -5.05 -2.44 -20.91
N VAL A 19 -4.06 -1.99 -21.68
CA VAL A 19 -2.77 -1.47 -21.17
C VAL A 19 -2.96 -0.17 -20.38
N ALA A 20 -3.82 0.74 -20.87
CA ALA A 20 -4.16 1.96 -20.15
C ALA A 20 -4.89 1.69 -18.82
N LEU A 21 -5.85 0.76 -18.83
CA LEU A 21 -6.54 0.27 -17.62
C LEU A 21 -5.57 -0.46 -16.67
N PHE A 22 -4.55 -1.14 -17.21
CA PHE A 22 -3.50 -1.74 -16.39
C PHE A 22 -2.55 -0.71 -15.78
N ASN A 23 -2.55 0.54 -16.23
CA ASN A 23 -1.73 1.59 -15.64
C ASN A 23 -2.51 2.42 -14.60
N TYR A 24 -3.82 2.60 -14.79
CA TYR A 24 -4.71 3.24 -13.80
C TYR A 24 -4.92 2.35 -12.56
N THR A 25 -4.51 2.87 -11.39
CA THR A 25 -4.57 2.20 -10.08
C THR A 25 -5.94 1.61 -9.72
N PRO A 26 -7.08 2.30 -9.99
CA PRO A 26 -8.42 1.76 -9.74
C PRO A 26 -8.78 0.61 -10.70
N ALA A 27 -8.41 0.76 -11.96
CA ALA A 27 -8.75 -0.19 -13.02
C ALA A 27 -7.97 -1.50 -12.88
N ARG A 28 -6.71 -1.49 -12.41
CA ARG A 28 -5.95 -2.72 -12.09
C ARG A 28 -6.66 -3.62 -11.08
N PHE A 29 -7.26 -3.03 -10.05
CA PHE A 29 -8.00 -3.79 -9.04
C PHE A 29 -9.37 -4.24 -9.58
N PHE A 30 -10.08 -3.37 -10.29
CA PHE A 30 -11.36 -3.73 -10.94
C PHE A 30 -11.21 -4.90 -11.92
N LEU A 31 -10.15 -4.89 -12.74
CA LEU A 31 -9.84 -5.94 -13.69
C LEU A 31 -9.50 -7.26 -12.97
N LYS A 32 -8.69 -7.20 -11.91
CA LYS A 32 -8.39 -8.39 -11.10
C LYS A 32 -9.64 -8.98 -10.46
N MET A 33 -10.55 -8.14 -9.93
CA MET A 33 -11.78 -8.62 -9.29
C MET A 33 -12.77 -9.23 -10.27
N THR A 34 -13.00 -8.56 -11.41
CA THR A 34 -13.91 -9.06 -12.44
C THR A 34 -13.36 -10.29 -13.14
N VAL A 35 -12.04 -10.42 -13.31
CA VAL A 35 -11.43 -11.64 -13.85
C VAL A 35 -11.45 -12.78 -12.82
N LEU A 36 -11.09 -12.52 -11.56
CA LEU A 36 -11.05 -13.54 -10.50
C LEU A 36 -12.44 -14.14 -10.23
N ILE A 37 -13.49 -13.33 -10.28
CA ILE A 37 -14.86 -13.74 -9.95
C ILE A 37 -15.65 -14.05 -11.21
N GLY A 38 -15.53 -13.23 -12.25
CA GLY A 38 -16.26 -13.41 -13.51
C GLY A 38 -15.88 -14.68 -14.24
N LEU A 39 -14.60 -15.10 -14.20
CA LEU A 39 -14.17 -16.34 -14.86
C LEU A 39 -14.80 -17.60 -14.22
N PRO A 40 -14.71 -17.85 -12.90
CA PRO A 40 -15.41 -18.96 -12.27
C PRO A 40 -16.92 -18.80 -12.32
N PHE A 41 -17.46 -17.58 -12.27
CA PHE A 41 -18.90 -17.32 -12.44
C PHE A 41 -19.39 -17.77 -13.81
N ILE A 42 -18.68 -17.44 -14.90
CA ILE A 42 -19.02 -17.84 -16.27
C ILE A 42 -18.89 -19.35 -16.42
N LEU A 43 -17.84 -19.97 -15.86
CA LEU A 43 -17.66 -21.43 -15.90
C LEU A 43 -18.76 -22.17 -15.14
N LEU A 44 -19.10 -21.72 -13.93
CA LEU A 44 -20.22 -22.23 -13.15
C LEU A 44 -21.55 -22.02 -13.88
N PHE A 45 -21.76 -20.86 -14.50
CA PHE A 45 -22.96 -20.55 -15.26
C PHE A 45 -23.12 -21.44 -16.50
N LEU A 46 -22.05 -21.69 -17.25
CA LEU A 46 -22.07 -22.62 -18.39
C LEU A 46 -22.33 -24.06 -17.95
N TRP A 47 -21.77 -24.49 -16.81
CA TRP A 47 -22.01 -25.81 -16.24
C TRP A 47 -23.45 -25.96 -15.72
N TRP A 48 -23.96 -24.93 -15.05
CA TRP A 48 -25.32 -24.84 -14.50
C TRP A 48 -26.40 -24.89 -15.60
N ARG A 49 -26.13 -24.34 -16.79
CA ARG A 49 -27.04 -24.41 -17.96
C ARG A 49 -27.27 -25.84 -18.48
N ARG A 50 -26.37 -26.78 -18.19
CA ARG A 50 -26.50 -28.20 -18.59
C ARG A 50 -27.22 -29.07 -17.57
N GLN A 51 -27.50 -28.56 -16.36
CA GLN A 51 -28.18 -29.32 -15.31
C GLN A 51 -29.71 -29.25 -15.46
N PRO A 52 -30.45 -30.34 -15.16
CA PRO A 52 -31.89 -30.33 -15.17
C PRO A 52 -32.43 -29.33 -14.14
N ARG A 53 -33.45 -28.56 -14.54
CA ARG A 53 -34.10 -27.57 -13.66
C ARG A 53 -34.61 -28.27 -12.41
N PHE A 54 -34.38 -27.67 -11.23
CA PHE A 54 -34.79 -28.15 -9.91
C PHE A 54 -34.07 -29.42 -9.38
N GLY A 55 -32.96 -29.86 -9.97
CA GLY A 55 -32.08 -30.85 -9.34
C GLY A 55 -31.33 -30.29 -8.11
N ILE A 56 -30.90 -31.15 -7.19
CA ILE A 56 -30.10 -30.75 -6.01
C ILE A 56 -28.83 -29.98 -6.43
N ALA A 57 -28.17 -30.41 -7.51
CA ALA A 57 -27.03 -29.71 -8.11
C ALA A 57 -27.39 -28.30 -8.61
N TRP A 58 -28.62 -28.09 -9.08
CA TRP A 58 -29.11 -26.78 -9.52
C TRP A 58 -29.33 -25.82 -8.34
N ILE A 59 -29.88 -26.33 -7.22
CA ILE A 59 -30.09 -25.56 -5.98
C ILE A 59 -28.75 -25.16 -5.36
N VAL A 60 -27.80 -26.10 -5.26
CA VAL A 60 -26.44 -25.82 -4.75
C VAL A 60 -25.73 -24.79 -5.64
N GLY A 61 -25.89 -24.88 -6.96
CA GLY A 61 -25.35 -23.90 -7.90
C GLY A 61 -25.86 -22.47 -7.64
N VAL A 62 -27.17 -22.30 -7.44
CA VAL A 62 -27.78 -20.99 -7.10
C VAL A 62 -27.25 -20.46 -5.77
N LEU A 63 -27.13 -21.33 -4.77
CA LEU A 63 -26.67 -20.96 -3.43
C LEU A 63 -25.22 -20.47 -3.46
N VAL A 64 -24.33 -21.20 -4.15
CA VAL A 64 -22.93 -20.80 -4.36
C VAL A 64 -22.85 -19.49 -5.15
N MET A 65 -23.69 -19.32 -6.17
CA MET A 65 -23.74 -18.09 -6.97
C MET A 65 -24.17 -16.88 -6.12
N GLY A 66 -25.19 -17.04 -5.29
CA GLY A 66 -25.67 -16.01 -4.37
C GLY A 66 -24.63 -15.67 -3.31
N LEU A 67 -23.91 -16.66 -2.78
CA LEU A 67 -22.83 -16.46 -1.82
C LEU A 67 -21.65 -15.70 -2.43
N LEU A 68 -21.27 -16.04 -3.68
CA LEU A 68 -20.25 -15.31 -4.43
C LEU A 68 -20.65 -13.86 -4.71
N LEU A 69 -21.92 -13.62 -5.09
CA LEU A 69 -22.46 -12.28 -5.31
C LEU A 69 -22.54 -11.45 -4.03
N GLY A 70 -22.97 -12.05 -2.91
CA GLY A 70 -23.03 -11.38 -1.61
C GLY A 70 -21.64 -11.03 -1.07
N ALA A 71 -20.69 -11.98 -1.15
CA ALA A 71 -19.29 -11.72 -0.82
C ALA A 71 -18.69 -10.63 -1.71
N TYR A 72 -19.02 -10.62 -3.00
CA TYR A 72 -18.62 -9.58 -3.94
C TYR A 72 -19.18 -8.21 -3.56
N GLY A 73 -20.47 -8.11 -3.23
CA GLY A 73 -21.10 -6.87 -2.78
C GLY A 73 -20.42 -6.27 -1.54
N MET A 74 -20.12 -7.10 -0.53
CA MET A 74 -19.37 -6.68 0.65
C MET A 74 -17.95 -6.22 0.30
N MET A 75 -17.25 -6.94 -0.59
CA MET A 75 -15.90 -6.59 -0.99
C MET A 75 -15.85 -5.30 -1.82
N MET A 76 -16.86 -5.06 -2.66
CA MET A 76 -17.01 -3.85 -3.48
C MET A 76 -17.32 -2.61 -2.62
N TYR A 77 -18.08 -2.77 -1.53
CA TYR A 77 -18.41 -1.67 -0.63
C TYR A 77 -17.17 -1.10 0.10
N SER A 78 -16.20 -1.95 0.45
CA SER A 78 -14.95 -1.52 1.12
C SER A 78 -13.87 -0.98 0.16
N PHE A 79 -14.14 -0.95 -1.14
CA PHE A 79 -13.18 -0.57 -2.19
C PHE A 79 -12.72 0.91 -2.16
N PRO A 80 -13.58 1.92 -1.91
CA PRO A 80 -13.14 3.31 -1.93
C PRO A 80 -12.22 3.66 -0.74
N GLU A 81 -12.43 3.03 0.42
CA GLU A 81 -11.65 3.31 1.63
C GLU A 81 -10.20 2.85 1.50
N GLN A 82 -9.96 1.67 0.93
CA GLN A 82 -8.60 1.12 0.78
C GLN A 82 -7.74 1.92 -0.20
N LEU A 83 -8.36 2.52 -1.25
CA LEU A 83 -7.66 3.39 -2.18
C LEU A 83 -7.24 4.70 -1.52
N GLN A 84 -8.12 5.29 -0.70
CA GLN A 84 -7.80 6.51 0.05
C GLN A 84 -6.68 6.28 1.06
N VAL A 85 -6.77 5.20 1.86
CA VAL A 85 -5.71 4.83 2.82
C VAL A 85 -4.36 4.66 2.11
N LYS A 86 -4.34 4.05 0.92
CA LYS A 86 -3.11 3.84 0.17
C LYS A 86 -2.48 5.15 -0.32
N GLU A 87 -3.28 6.10 -0.79
CA GLU A 87 -2.78 7.39 -1.24
C GLU A 87 -2.25 8.21 -0.06
N ILE A 88 -3.02 8.31 1.03
CA ILE A 88 -2.61 8.99 2.26
C ILE A 88 -1.32 8.39 2.81
N LYS A 89 -1.21 7.05 2.82
CA LYS A 89 -0.01 6.34 3.25
C LYS A 89 1.19 6.69 2.39
N LYS A 90 1.02 6.72 1.06
CA LYS A 90 2.10 7.08 0.14
C LYS A 90 2.56 8.52 0.35
N GLU A 91 1.65 9.47 0.50
CA GLU A 91 1.99 10.86 0.81
C GLU A 91 2.72 10.97 2.16
N GLY A 92 2.22 10.30 3.20
CA GLY A 92 2.86 10.24 4.51
C GLY A 92 4.26 9.61 4.46
N ASP A 93 4.44 8.52 3.71
CA ASP A 93 5.73 7.83 3.56
C ASP A 93 6.75 8.74 2.84
N ILE A 94 6.30 9.54 1.85
CA ILE A 94 7.14 10.54 1.17
C ILE A 94 7.57 11.63 2.15
N LEU A 95 6.63 12.18 2.94
CA LEU A 95 6.93 13.19 3.96
C LEU A 95 7.91 12.66 5.02
N LEU A 96 7.73 11.40 5.43
CA LEU A 96 8.61 10.72 6.38
C LEU A 96 10.03 10.57 5.83
N ALA A 97 10.16 10.22 4.55
CA ALA A 97 11.45 10.12 3.87
C ALA A 97 12.14 11.49 3.70
N GLN A 98 11.35 12.57 3.58
CA GLN A 98 11.86 13.95 3.54
C GLN A 98 12.21 14.53 4.92
N GLY A 99 12.03 13.76 6.01
CA GLY A 99 12.24 14.24 7.38
C GLY A 99 11.16 15.18 7.90
N GLN A 100 10.04 15.33 7.19
CA GLN A 100 8.89 16.15 7.60
C GLN A 100 7.97 15.35 8.53
N TYR A 101 8.50 14.93 9.69
CA TYR A 101 7.82 14.01 10.62
C TYR A 101 6.46 14.50 11.10
N ASP A 102 6.32 15.78 11.42
CA ASP A 102 5.05 16.35 11.91
C ASP A 102 3.96 16.34 10.83
N ARG A 103 4.32 16.71 9.60
CA ARG A 103 3.41 16.65 8.46
C ARG A 103 3.04 15.22 8.11
N ALA A 104 3.98 14.28 8.21
CA ALA A 104 3.71 12.86 8.03
C ALA A 104 2.71 12.33 9.06
N LEU A 105 2.84 12.74 10.33
CA LEU A 105 1.90 12.38 11.39
C LEU A 105 0.49 12.92 11.16
N ASP A 106 0.37 14.17 10.75
CA ASP A 106 -0.92 14.76 10.40
C ASP A 106 -1.56 14.04 9.20
N LYS A 107 -0.76 13.67 8.20
CA LYS A 107 -1.24 12.83 7.09
C LYS A 107 -1.71 11.47 7.54
N TYR A 108 -0.96 10.76 8.38
CA TYR A 108 -1.40 9.45 8.87
C TYR A 108 -2.65 9.54 9.76
N ARG A 109 -2.93 10.68 10.38
CA ARG A 109 -4.18 10.89 11.13
C ARG A 109 -5.41 10.86 10.22
N GLU A 110 -5.29 11.28 8.95
CA GLU A 110 -6.37 11.18 7.96
C GLU A 110 -6.80 9.71 7.68
N ILE A 111 -5.98 8.72 8.06
CA ILE A 111 -6.30 7.28 7.93
C ILE A 111 -7.23 6.81 9.06
N GLU A 112 -7.26 7.46 10.23
CA GLU A 112 -8.05 7.03 11.40
C GLU A 112 -9.52 6.70 11.12
N PRO A 113 -10.30 7.55 10.40
CA PRO A 113 -11.71 7.25 10.11
C PRO A 113 -11.91 6.07 9.16
N LEU A 114 -10.90 5.70 8.38
CA LEU A 114 -10.96 4.61 7.40
C LEU A 114 -10.42 3.29 7.98
N ASN A 115 -9.33 3.36 8.73
CA ASN A 115 -8.66 2.21 9.32
C ASN A 115 -7.79 2.61 10.51
N GLN A 116 -8.40 2.63 11.69
CA GLN A 116 -7.74 3.00 12.95
C GLN A 116 -6.47 2.17 13.24
N LYS A 117 -6.48 0.87 12.92
CA LYS A 117 -5.33 -0.02 13.17
C LYS A 117 -4.14 0.34 12.28
N GLU A 118 -4.38 0.62 11.01
CA GLU A 118 -3.31 1.02 10.08
C GLU A 118 -2.80 2.44 10.42
N ALA A 119 -3.70 3.37 10.77
CA ALA A 119 -3.33 4.71 11.21
C ALA A 119 -2.42 4.68 12.44
N ALA A 120 -2.80 3.93 13.48
CA ALA A 120 -2.01 3.80 14.71
C ALA A 120 -0.62 3.22 14.44
N LYS A 121 -0.54 2.19 13.60
CA LYS A 121 0.73 1.58 13.19
C LYS A 121 1.64 2.58 12.49
N LYS A 122 1.11 3.34 11.53
CA LYS A 122 1.90 4.31 10.76
C LYS A 122 2.32 5.53 11.56
N MET A 123 1.45 6.03 12.43
CA MET A 123 1.82 7.08 13.37
C MET A 123 2.88 6.63 14.37
N ALA A 124 2.83 5.39 14.85
CA ALA A 124 3.85 4.85 15.75
C ALA A 124 5.23 4.81 15.07
N GLU A 125 5.29 4.29 13.83
CA GLU A 125 6.51 4.29 13.00
C GLU A 125 7.05 5.71 12.81
N ALA A 126 6.20 6.68 12.46
CA ALA A 126 6.62 8.06 12.26
C ALA A 126 7.12 8.73 13.55
N ARG A 127 6.49 8.47 14.70
CA ARG A 127 6.95 8.97 16.01
C ARG A 127 8.31 8.39 16.39
N GLU A 128 8.50 7.09 16.16
CA GLU A 128 9.77 6.42 16.44
C GLU A 128 10.90 7.04 15.60
N GLN A 129 10.66 7.25 14.30
CA GLN A 129 11.64 7.90 13.42
C GLN A 129 11.94 9.35 13.84
N LYS A 130 10.93 10.10 14.29
CA LYS A 130 11.12 11.45 14.84
C LYS A 130 12.02 11.41 16.08
N GLN A 131 11.79 10.47 17.00
CA GLN A 131 12.60 10.31 18.21
C GLN A 131 14.06 9.96 17.89
N PHE A 132 14.31 9.11 16.89
CA PHE A 132 15.68 8.84 16.45
C PHE A 132 16.36 10.09 15.88
N HIS A 133 15.63 10.91 15.11
CA HIS A 133 16.15 12.16 14.59
C HIS A 133 16.49 13.16 15.70
N GLU A 134 15.61 13.33 16.69
CA GLU A 134 15.88 14.17 17.86
C GLU A 134 17.08 13.67 18.68
N THR A 135 17.21 12.35 18.83
CA THR A 135 18.36 11.71 19.50
C THR A 135 19.66 12.00 18.75
N TYR A 136 19.64 11.95 17.42
CA TYR A 136 20.77 12.31 16.57
C TYR A 136 21.17 13.79 16.72
N LEU A 137 20.19 14.71 16.71
CA LEU A 137 20.45 16.14 16.89
C LEU A 137 21.06 16.44 18.27
N ARG A 138 20.53 15.82 19.33
CA ARG A 138 21.09 15.94 20.68
C ARG A 138 22.53 15.41 20.75
N ALA A 139 22.81 14.30 20.09
CA ALA A 139 24.18 13.77 20.05
C ALA A 139 25.14 14.72 19.32
N ARG A 140 24.68 15.38 18.26
CA ARG A 140 25.46 16.40 17.55
C ARG A 140 25.75 17.61 18.43
N GLU A 141 24.76 18.10 19.15
CA GLU A 141 24.91 19.21 20.10
C GLU A 141 25.92 18.87 21.21
N LEU A 142 25.87 17.66 21.78
CA LEU A 142 26.84 17.19 22.77
C LEU A 142 28.27 17.15 22.21
N ALA A 143 28.44 16.79 20.93
CA ALA A 143 29.74 16.79 20.28
C ALA A 143 30.28 18.21 20.09
N GLU A 144 29.42 19.17 19.76
CA GLU A 144 29.76 20.60 19.64
C GLU A 144 30.12 21.23 20.99
N GLN A 145 29.47 20.79 22.07
CA GLN A 145 29.78 21.17 23.45
C GLN A 145 31.09 20.54 23.98
N GLY A 146 31.78 19.72 23.18
CA GLY A 146 33.03 19.06 23.56
C GLY A 146 32.84 17.74 24.32
N GLU A 147 31.60 17.32 24.61
CA GLU A 147 31.28 16.06 25.27
C GLU A 147 31.27 14.87 24.28
N LYS A 148 32.38 14.69 23.54
CA LYS A 148 32.51 13.70 22.45
C LYS A 148 32.19 12.27 22.87
N GLU A 149 32.55 11.87 24.10
CA GLU A 149 32.28 10.51 24.60
C GLU A 149 30.79 10.26 24.80
N LYS A 150 30.04 11.23 25.34
CA LYS A 150 28.58 11.10 25.49
C LYS A 150 27.89 11.11 24.13
N ALA A 151 28.32 11.97 23.22
CA ALA A 151 27.82 12.00 21.84
C ALA A 151 28.00 10.64 21.13
N ARG A 152 29.17 10.02 21.26
CA ARG A 152 29.45 8.67 20.71
C ARG A 152 28.50 7.61 21.27
N GLN A 153 28.27 7.61 22.59
CA GLN A 153 27.37 6.65 23.22
C GLN A 153 25.93 6.79 22.70
N VAL A 154 25.45 8.02 22.54
CA VAL A 154 24.11 8.31 22.01
C VAL A 154 24.00 7.94 20.52
N LEU A 155 25.02 8.18 19.70
CA LEU A 155 24.99 7.76 18.29
C LEU A 155 24.99 6.24 18.12
N LYS A 156 25.68 5.51 19.01
CA LYS A 156 25.71 4.03 18.99
C LYS A 156 24.38 3.39 19.39
N SER A 157 23.51 4.10 20.12
CA SER A 157 22.19 3.58 20.51
C SER A 157 21.14 3.73 19.41
N ILE A 158 21.41 4.48 18.34
CA ILE A 158 20.50 4.64 17.20
C ILE A 158 20.48 3.33 16.39
N PRO A 159 19.30 2.68 16.22
CA PRO A 159 19.22 1.41 15.52
C PRO A 159 19.37 1.58 14.01
N ARG A 160 19.78 0.50 13.33
CA ARG A 160 19.90 0.44 11.85
C ARG A 160 18.59 0.72 11.09
N SER A 161 17.44 0.58 11.76
CA SER A 161 16.11 0.87 11.21
C SER A 161 15.80 2.37 11.16
N ALA A 162 16.59 3.22 11.82
CA ALA A 162 16.39 4.66 11.79
C ALA A 162 16.83 5.25 10.44
N HIS A 163 16.02 6.14 9.86
CA HIS A 163 16.41 6.87 8.64
C HIS A 163 17.71 7.67 8.83
N VAL A 164 17.93 8.20 10.04
CA VAL A 164 19.14 8.94 10.41
C VAL A 164 20.37 8.05 10.67
N TYR A 165 20.25 6.71 10.61
CA TYR A 165 21.37 5.81 10.93
C TYR A 165 22.60 6.07 10.04
N SER A 166 22.41 6.31 8.73
CA SER A 166 23.52 6.58 7.83
C SER A 166 24.27 7.87 8.20
N GLU A 167 23.52 8.92 8.55
CA GLU A 167 24.08 10.21 8.96
C GLU A 167 24.76 10.11 10.33
N ALA A 168 24.11 9.43 11.28
CA ALA A 168 24.66 9.14 12.60
C ALA A 168 25.98 8.37 12.52
N HIS A 169 26.03 7.34 11.68
CA HIS A 169 27.23 6.52 11.51
C HIS A 169 28.35 7.30 10.83
N LYS A 170 28.05 8.07 9.77
CA LYS A 170 29.04 8.95 9.12
C LYS A 170 29.62 9.96 10.09
N PHE A 171 28.77 10.60 10.89
CA PHE A 171 29.20 11.57 11.90
C PHE A 171 30.06 10.93 12.99
N LEU A 172 29.69 9.73 13.44
CA LEU A 172 30.50 8.94 14.37
C LEU A 172 31.88 8.63 13.80
N SER A 173 31.98 8.18 12.55
CA SER A 173 33.27 7.91 11.89
C SER A 173 34.14 9.17 11.74
N GLN A 174 33.54 10.32 11.45
CA GLN A 174 34.28 11.60 11.40
C GLN A 174 34.88 11.97 12.75
N MET A 175 34.17 11.70 13.85
CA MET A 175 34.67 11.92 15.20
C MET A 175 35.76 10.92 15.63
N GLU A 176 35.84 9.75 14.98
CA GLU A 176 36.85 8.72 15.25
C GLU A 176 38.11 8.87 14.38
N GLY A 177 37.99 9.34 13.14
CA GLY A 177 39.12 9.53 12.22
C GLY A 177 39.85 10.88 12.33
N GLY A 178 39.39 11.78 13.19
CA GLY A 178 39.96 13.11 13.42
C GLY A 178 40.87 13.22 14.66
N THR A 179 41.25 12.09 15.26
CA THR A 179 42.26 11.98 16.34
C THR A 179 43.54 11.39 15.78
#